data_AF-A0A086STY7-F1
#
_entry.id   AF-A0A086STY7-F1
#
_cell.length_a   1.000
_cell.length_b   1.000
_cell.length_c   1.000
_cell.angle_alpha   90.00
_cell.angle_beta   90.00
_cell.angle_gamma   90.00
#
_symmetry.space_group_name_H-M   'P 1'
#
loop_
_entity.id
_entity.type
_entity.pdbx_description
1 polymer ?
#
loop_
_entity_poly.entity_id
_entity_poly.type
_entity_poly.pdbx_seq_one_letter_code
_entity_poly.pdbx_strand_id
1 'polypeptide(L)'
;MRRQVGSPRPKGGRENKETLCRNVLIYGHCRYEDQGCTFNHDQNKGKSNQTDASKKTLNVESPSFTPATQQTTTRNVLSTQAANAPSFTPRGLGAATPTGSQDSEPASFNPAAIRDFTPGFDLNASNTFATPGQPLQHHLYANVGPRREDLLPYQRTTSDFFMPEDLRQEMVKKSEAALQVMPNSQLPRLDPYHSLVPLDTSNRKNPTVFGYSTWVYKAMSSKHGRIYCLRRLEGYRLTNEHAIRSVKEWRRVVSANVVRIHDAFTTRAFGDSSLIFVQDYHPLSRTLAEVHLTPDPAARFQQKSLIPEKVLWSYISQIATALKAIHSAHLAARCLDVTKIILTEKNRIRLNGCSILDVVQFEPRRPVQELQQEDLISFGRLMLGLATLTHPAELMDMNLLVDQTGKTYSVVLRDTIAWLLTPQSAAKPKTIDVFVQGVATHIVTSLEESQQREDELASHLSREVENGRIARLMMKLMAINERYEFNGEQAWSENGDKYILKLFRDYAFHQVDRDGNPVLDIGHMIRCLNKMDVGIEEKVNLTSRDGQTTFIISYRELKKMLISAFGELQTGKTVKPGKNY
;
A
#
# COMPACT_ATOMS: atom_id res chain seq x y z
N MET A 1 -21.99 71.70 -9.66
CA MET A 1 -22.11 70.61 -10.67
C MET A 1 -21.21 69.44 -10.29
N ARG A 2 -21.78 68.29 -9.90
CA ARG A 2 -21.19 66.96 -10.12
C ARG A 2 -22.28 65.90 -10.00
N ARG A 3 -22.37 65.07 -11.04
CA ARG A 3 -23.46 64.15 -11.38
C ARG A 3 -23.69 63.04 -10.35
N GLN A 4 -24.97 62.73 -10.12
CA GLN A 4 -25.44 61.45 -9.58
C GLN A 4 -25.24 60.33 -10.61
N VAL A 5 -24.78 59.16 -10.17
CA VAL A 5 -24.92 57.90 -10.90
C VAL A 5 -25.65 56.93 -9.97
N GLY A 6 -26.86 56.53 -10.37
CA GLY A 6 -27.72 55.62 -9.63
C GLY A 6 -27.24 54.17 -9.72
N SER A 7 -27.35 53.46 -8.60
CA SER A 7 -27.14 52.01 -8.50
C SER A 7 -28.32 51.24 -9.13
N PRO A 8 -28.11 50.12 -9.85
CA PRO A 8 -29.20 49.39 -10.47
C PRO A 8 -29.98 48.56 -9.43
N ARG A 9 -31.31 48.71 -9.43
CA ARG A 9 -32.25 47.79 -8.74
C ARG A 9 -32.12 46.36 -9.31
N PRO A 10 -31.99 45.31 -8.49
CA PRO A 10 -32.15 43.94 -8.96
C PRO A 10 -33.64 43.63 -9.18
N LYS A 11 -33.93 43.05 -10.34
CA LYS A 11 -35.21 42.41 -10.67
C LYS A 11 -35.47 41.27 -9.68
N GLY A 12 -36.67 41.24 -9.11
CA GLY A 12 -37.10 40.17 -8.22
C GLY A 12 -37.34 38.85 -8.95
N GLY A 13 -37.31 37.78 -8.16
CA GLY A 13 -38.07 36.56 -8.43
C GLY A 13 -37.23 35.32 -8.66
N ARG A 14 -37.06 34.54 -7.57
CA ARG A 14 -36.60 33.13 -7.50
C ARG A 14 -35.10 32.92 -7.69
N GLU A 15 -34.40 32.72 -6.57
CA GLU A 15 -33.31 31.75 -6.35
C GLU A 15 -32.62 32.12 -5.01
N ASN A 16 -32.06 31.14 -4.28
CA ASN A 16 -31.36 31.23 -2.97
C ASN A 16 -32.10 30.73 -1.70
N LYS A 17 -33.13 29.88 -1.84
CA LYS A 17 -33.65 29.09 -0.68
C LYS A 17 -32.75 27.91 -0.26
N GLU A 18 -31.69 27.61 -1.01
CA GLU A 18 -30.73 26.55 -0.66
C GLU A 18 -29.54 27.08 0.15
N THR A 19 -29.31 28.39 0.18
CA THR A 19 -28.20 28.99 0.91
C THR A 19 -28.66 29.50 2.28
N LEU A 20 -27.99 29.04 3.34
CA LEU A 20 -28.31 29.44 4.71
C LEU A 20 -28.01 30.93 4.93
N CYS A 21 -28.92 31.62 5.63
CA CYS A 21 -28.80 33.03 5.96
C CYS A 21 -27.58 33.29 6.83
N ARG A 22 -26.71 34.19 6.39
CA ARG A 22 -25.46 34.53 7.09
C ARG A 22 -25.71 35.13 8.48
N ASN A 23 -26.80 35.87 8.67
CA ASN A 23 -27.15 36.43 9.97
C ASN A 23 -27.55 35.35 10.98
N VAL A 24 -28.22 34.29 10.52
CA VAL A 24 -28.51 33.11 11.35
C VAL A 24 -27.23 32.36 11.72
N LEU A 25 -26.26 32.29 10.80
CA LEU A 25 -24.97 31.63 11.01
C LEU A 25 -24.07 32.36 12.03
N ILE A 26 -24.11 33.70 12.03
CA ILE A 26 -23.24 34.53 12.88
C ILE A 26 -23.91 34.90 14.20
N TYR A 27 -25.20 35.24 14.18
CA TYR A 27 -25.92 35.79 15.32
C TYR A 27 -27.05 34.89 15.85
N GLY A 28 -27.24 33.72 15.26
CA GLY A 28 -28.30 32.77 15.64
C GLY A 28 -29.72 33.18 15.23
N HIS A 29 -29.93 34.40 14.71
CA HIS A 29 -31.25 34.91 14.30
C HIS A 29 -31.09 35.95 13.18
N CYS A 30 -32.15 36.15 12.37
CA CYS A 30 -32.18 37.17 11.34
C CYS A 30 -33.36 38.13 11.56
N ARG A 31 -33.07 39.42 11.71
CA ARG A 31 -34.09 40.46 11.89
C ARG A 31 -35.12 40.56 10.76
N TYR A 32 -34.77 40.10 9.56
CA TYR A 32 -35.61 40.19 8.36
C TYR A 32 -36.28 38.86 7.99
N GLU A 33 -36.24 37.86 8.87
CA GLU A 33 -36.87 36.55 8.64
C GLU A 33 -38.35 36.69 8.26
N ASP A 34 -39.12 37.47 9.03
CA ASP A 34 -40.55 37.73 8.75
C ASP A 34 -40.81 38.91 7.81
N GLN A 35 -39.75 39.61 7.39
CA GLN A 35 -39.84 40.82 6.54
C GLN A 35 -39.37 40.57 5.10
N GLY A 36 -39.26 39.30 4.69
CA GLY A 36 -38.99 38.92 3.31
C GLY A 36 -37.52 38.64 2.98
N CYS A 37 -36.72 38.17 3.95
CA CYS A 37 -35.37 37.70 3.68
C CYS A 37 -35.38 36.53 2.67
N THR A 38 -34.54 36.62 1.64
CA THR A 38 -34.52 35.68 0.51
C THR A 38 -33.74 34.39 0.78
N PHE A 39 -33.03 34.31 1.91
CA PHE A 39 -32.14 33.19 2.28
C PHE A 39 -32.80 32.23 3.28
N ASN A 40 -32.26 31.01 3.45
CA ASN A 40 -32.85 29.98 4.33
C ASN A 40 -32.49 30.20 5.82
N HIS A 41 -33.46 30.08 6.72
CA HIS A 41 -33.29 30.29 8.17
C HIS A 41 -33.36 28.99 9.00
N ASP A 42 -33.58 27.84 8.36
CA ASP A 42 -33.70 26.55 9.05
C ASP A 42 -32.33 25.88 9.26
N GLN A 43 -31.72 26.10 10.45
CA GLN A 43 -30.43 25.50 10.85
C GLN A 43 -30.46 23.97 10.92
N ASN A 44 -31.64 23.33 11.03
CA ASN A 44 -31.75 21.89 11.20
C ASN A 44 -31.86 21.12 9.89
N LYS A 45 -32.01 21.79 8.74
CA LYS A 45 -32.07 21.12 7.44
C LYS A 45 -30.73 20.55 6.96
N GLY A 46 -29.63 20.88 7.65
CA GLY A 46 -28.30 20.28 7.46
C GLY A 46 -27.97 19.11 8.41
N LYS A 47 -28.88 18.75 9.33
CA LYS A 47 -28.69 17.66 10.32
C LYS A 47 -29.94 16.78 10.42
N SER A 48 -30.30 16.13 9.32
CA SER A 48 -31.18 14.96 9.35
C SER A 48 -30.55 13.82 8.54
N ASN A 49 -29.76 12.98 9.22
CA ASN A 49 -29.71 11.53 9.02
C ASN A 49 -28.64 10.91 9.93
N GLN A 50 -28.97 10.77 11.21
CA GLN A 50 -28.38 9.76 12.10
C GLN A 50 -29.45 9.36 13.11
N THR A 51 -30.23 8.33 12.75
CA THR A 51 -30.84 7.30 13.62
C THR A 51 -31.74 6.42 12.73
N ASP A 52 -31.16 5.36 12.17
CA ASP A 52 -31.73 4.01 12.02
C ASP A 52 -30.84 3.21 11.06
N ALA A 53 -29.74 2.71 11.63
CA ALA A 53 -28.80 1.83 10.96
C ALA A 53 -29.27 0.38 11.14
N SER A 54 -30.20 -0.05 10.30
CA SER A 54 -30.43 -1.46 10.00
C SER A 54 -31.10 -1.56 8.63
N LYS A 55 -30.35 -2.10 7.66
CA LYS A 55 -30.71 -2.36 6.25
C LYS A 55 -30.65 -1.16 5.30
N LYS A 56 -29.44 -0.75 4.88
CA LYS A 56 -29.21 -0.18 3.55
C LYS A 56 -27.93 -0.73 2.92
N THR A 57 -28.07 -1.16 1.68
CA THR A 57 -27.07 -1.71 0.77
C THR A 57 -26.00 -0.68 0.41
N LEU A 58 -24.78 -1.18 0.17
CA LEU A 58 -23.56 -0.43 -0.16
C LEU A 58 -23.81 0.64 -1.22
N ASN A 59 -23.65 1.92 -0.85
CA ASN A 59 -23.67 3.03 -1.80
C ASN A 59 -22.30 3.13 -2.48
N VAL A 60 -22.26 2.93 -3.79
CA VAL A 60 -21.05 3.02 -4.61
C VAL A 60 -21.24 4.04 -5.72
N GLU A 61 -21.08 5.31 -5.38
CA GLU A 61 -20.89 6.37 -6.37
C GLU A 61 -19.72 7.25 -5.94
N SER A 62 -18.67 7.25 -6.77
CA SER A 62 -17.62 8.28 -6.76
C SER A 62 -17.91 9.26 -7.90
N PRO A 63 -17.62 10.57 -7.73
CA PRO A 63 -17.93 11.57 -8.74
C PRO A 63 -17.17 11.32 -10.05
N SER A 64 -17.86 11.50 -11.18
CA SER A 64 -17.32 11.32 -12.52
C SER A 64 -16.35 12.46 -12.86
N PHE A 65 -15.11 12.13 -13.20
CA PHE A 65 -14.09 13.08 -13.68
C PHE A 65 -14.22 13.26 -15.19
N THR A 66 -14.40 14.49 -15.66
CA THR A 66 -14.38 14.86 -17.09
C THR A 66 -13.11 15.64 -17.41
N PRO A 67 -12.19 15.12 -18.25
CA PRO A 67 -11.01 15.88 -18.67
C PRO A 67 -11.38 16.94 -19.72
N ALA A 68 -10.80 18.13 -19.59
CA ALA A 68 -10.93 19.22 -20.56
C ALA A 68 -10.05 18.96 -21.80
N THR A 69 -10.65 19.06 -22.98
CA THR A 69 -10.00 18.91 -24.29
C THR A 69 -9.08 20.10 -24.60
N GLN A 70 -7.78 19.87 -24.76
CA GLN A 70 -6.86 20.82 -25.40
C GLN A 70 -6.64 20.42 -26.87
N GLN A 71 -6.68 21.43 -27.74
CA GLN A 71 -6.53 21.34 -29.19
C GLN A 71 -5.09 20.95 -29.57
N THR A 72 -4.96 19.95 -30.45
CA THR A 72 -3.69 19.53 -31.05
C THR A 72 -3.48 20.20 -32.41
N THR A 73 -2.36 20.92 -32.56
CA THR A 73 -1.79 21.31 -33.85
C THR A 73 -0.75 20.28 -34.31
N THR A 74 -0.89 19.85 -35.56
CA THR A 74 -0.06 18.90 -36.31
C THR A 74 1.37 19.39 -36.57
N ARG A 75 2.39 18.51 -36.45
CA ARG A 75 3.42 18.25 -37.50
C ARG A 75 4.48 17.17 -37.14
N ASN A 76 4.57 16.20 -38.05
CA ASN A 76 5.71 15.46 -38.66
C ASN A 76 6.77 14.65 -37.86
N VAL A 77 6.71 13.33 -38.10
CA VAL A 77 7.72 12.36 -38.63
C VAL A 77 9.20 12.43 -38.18
N LEU A 78 9.72 11.30 -37.67
CA LEU A 78 11.12 10.85 -37.84
C LEU A 78 11.22 9.31 -37.88
N SER A 79 12.16 8.83 -38.69
CA SER A 79 12.32 7.49 -39.29
C SER A 79 13.03 6.46 -38.40
N THR A 80 12.64 5.19 -38.55
CA THR A 80 13.32 4.00 -37.98
C THR A 80 14.34 3.43 -38.98
N GLN A 81 15.63 3.46 -38.62
CA GLN A 81 16.67 2.65 -39.25
C GLN A 81 17.52 1.98 -38.17
N ALA A 82 17.41 0.65 -38.07
CA ALA A 82 18.46 -0.26 -37.64
C ALA A 82 17.97 -1.71 -37.82
N ALA A 83 17.93 -2.17 -39.06
CA ALA A 83 17.92 -3.59 -39.41
C ALA A 83 19.33 -3.93 -39.92
N ASN A 84 20.03 -4.82 -39.21
CA ASN A 84 21.05 -5.77 -39.69
C ASN A 84 22.06 -6.10 -38.59
N ALA A 85 21.78 -7.17 -37.84
CA ALA A 85 22.81 -7.98 -37.19
C ALA A 85 22.42 -9.46 -37.37
N PRO A 86 23.32 -10.33 -37.87
CA PRO A 86 23.01 -11.72 -38.15
C PRO A 86 22.86 -12.57 -36.88
N SER A 87 21.91 -13.51 -36.91
CA SER A 87 21.61 -14.47 -35.84
C SER A 87 22.64 -15.62 -35.78
N PHE A 88 23.18 -15.85 -34.59
CA PHE A 88 24.12 -16.94 -34.27
C PHE A 88 23.37 -18.27 -34.05
N THR A 89 23.74 -19.33 -34.79
CA THR A 89 23.20 -20.69 -34.63
C THR A 89 24.28 -21.66 -34.15
N PRO A 90 23.98 -22.53 -33.17
CA PRO A 90 24.70 -23.78 -32.98
C PRO A 90 23.87 -25.00 -33.44
N ARG A 91 24.39 -25.73 -34.43
CA ARG A 91 24.22 -27.20 -34.62
C ARG A 91 24.73 -27.89 -33.33
N GLY A 92 24.20 -28.97 -32.78
CA GLY A 92 23.21 -29.99 -33.15
C GLY A 92 23.64 -31.30 -32.45
N LEU A 93 22.70 -32.22 -32.15
CA LEU A 93 22.81 -33.69 -32.16
C LEU A 93 21.80 -34.37 -31.21
N GLY A 94 21.14 -35.43 -31.71
CA GLY A 94 20.73 -36.58 -30.88
C GLY A 94 19.23 -36.85 -30.79
N ALA A 95 18.73 -37.74 -31.65
CA ALA A 95 17.37 -38.28 -31.65
C ALA A 95 17.13 -39.34 -30.56
N ALA A 96 15.89 -39.45 -30.08
CA ALA A 96 15.19 -40.73 -29.85
C ALA A 96 13.73 -40.49 -29.41
N THR A 97 12.78 -40.97 -30.22
CA THR A 97 11.38 -41.26 -29.83
C THR A 97 11.30 -42.54 -29.01
N PRO A 98 10.27 -42.69 -28.15
CA PRO A 98 9.40 -43.85 -28.32
C PRO A 98 7.89 -43.53 -28.22
N THR A 99 7.13 -44.43 -28.84
CA THR A 99 5.68 -44.53 -28.99
C THR A 99 4.96 -45.12 -27.77
N GLY A 100 3.80 -44.54 -27.42
CA GLY A 100 2.52 -45.21 -27.14
C GLY A 100 2.25 -45.97 -25.84
N SER A 101 1.31 -45.48 -25.02
CA SER A 101 0.33 -46.33 -24.31
C SER A 101 -0.93 -45.57 -23.84
N GLN A 102 -2.06 -45.96 -24.46
CA GLN A 102 -3.46 -46.12 -24.02
C GLN A 102 -4.19 -45.16 -23.04
N ASP A 103 -5.43 -44.88 -23.46
CA ASP A 103 -6.55 -44.18 -22.82
C ASP A 103 -6.90 -44.60 -21.38
N SER A 104 -7.31 -43.62 -20.58
CA SER A 104 -8.25 -43.81 -19.47
C SER A 104 -9.08 -42.53 -19.25
N GLU A 105 -10.39 -42.71 -19.06
CA GLU A 105 -11.44 -41.67 -19.02
C GLU A 105 -11.20 -40.52 -18.02
N PRO A 106 -11.70 -39.30 -18.29
CA PRO A 106 -11.68 -38.23 -17.31
C PRO A 106 -12.76 -38.46 -16.24
N ALA A 107 -12.34 -38.69 -15.00
CA ALA A 107 -13.21 -38.73 -13.84
C ALA A 107 -13.94 -37.38 -13.66
N SER A 108 -15.26 -37.45 -13.56
CA SER A 108 -16.16 -36.32 -13.36
C SER A 108 -16.00 -35.71 -11.96
N PHE A 109 -15.71 -34.40 -11.92
CA PHE A 109 -15.63 -33.62 -10.70
C PHE A 109 -17.04 -33.34 -10.17
N ASN A 110 -17.39 -33.90 -9.00
CA ASN A 110 -18.67 -33.66 -8.33
C ASN A 110 -18.51 -32.64 -7.18
N PRO A 111 -18.96 -31.38 -7.34
CA PRO A 111 -18.81 -30.34 -6.34
C PRO A 111 -19.75 -30.48 -5.12
N ALA A 112 -20.58 -31.53 -5.04
CA ALA A 112 -21.47 -31.79 -3.91
C ALA A 112 -20.88 -32.70 -2.81
N ALA A 113 -19.62 -33.14 -2.93
CA ALA A 113 -18.94 -33.96 -1.92
C ALA A 113 -18.16 -33.14 -0.86
N ILE A 114 -18.26 -31.81 -0.90
CA ILE A 114 -17.69 -30.94 0.14
C ILE A 114 -18.54 -31.11 1.41
N ARG A 115 -18.04 -31.94 2.34
CA ARG A 115 -18.57 -31.97 3.70
C ARG A 115 -18.12 -30.69 4.40
N ASP A 116 -19.07 -29.80 4.69
CA ASP A 116 -18.90 -28.75 5.68
C ASP A 116 -18.51 -29.39 7.03
N PHE A 117 -17.36 -28.98 7.57
CA PHE A 117 -16.80 -29.53 8.79
C PHE A 117 -17.26 -28.74 10.02
N THR A 118 -18.14 -29.34 10.82
CA THR A 118 -18.37 -29.00 12.23
C THR A 118 -17.35 -29.75 13.12
N PRO A 119 -16.55 -29.08 13.96
CA PRO A 119 -15.59 -29.77 14.83
C PRO A 119 -16.31 -30.39 16.03
N GLY A 120 -16.44 -31.71 16.02
CA GLY A 120 -16.62 -32.53 17.23
C GLY A 120 -15.25 -32.93 17.76
N PHE A 121 -14.97 -32.62 19.03
CA PHE A 121 -13.77 -33.06 19.74
C PHE A 121 -14.02 -34.46 20.30
N ASP A 122 -13.29 -35.47 19.80
CA ASP A 122 -13.11 -36.74 20.50
C ASP A 122 -11.71 -36.78 21.13
N LEU A 123 -11.71 -36.90 22.46
CA LEU A 123 -10.55 -37.07 23.32
C LEU A 123 -10.20 -38.57 23.39
N ASN A 124 -9.19 -39.00 22.64
CA ASN A 124 -8.23 -40.06 23.04
C ASN A 124 -7.38 -40.50 21.85
N ALA A 125 -6.09 -40.13 21.83
CA ALA A 125 -4.99 -41.03 21.46
C ALA A 125 -3.66 -40.26 21.47
N SER A 126 -2.79 -40.70 22.36
CA SER A 126 -1.36 -40.46 22.41
C SER A 126 -0.65 -40.98 21.15
N ASN A 127 -0.22 -40.07 20.27
CA ASN A 127 1.07 -40.11 19.56
C ASN A 127 1.15 -38.90 18.63
N THR A 128 2.15 -38.05 18.86
CA THR A 128 2.47 -36.87 18.07
C THR A 128 2.89 -37.24 16.64
N PHE A 129 1.90 -37.43 15.76
CA PHE A 129 2.07 -37.17 14.34
C PHE A 129 1.90 -35.67 14.12
N ALA A 130 3.00 -35.01 13.74
CA ALA A 130 2.96 -33.67 13.19
C ALA A 130 1.92 -33.65 12.06
N THR A 131 0.88 -32.83 12.19
CA THR A 131 -0.02 -32.51 11.08
C THR A 131 0.77 -31.58 10.15
N PRO A 132 1.17 -32.01 8.93
CA PRO A 132 1.72 -31.10 7.95
C PRO A 132 0.52 -30.50 7.22
N GLY A 133 -0.05 -29.43 7.75
CA GLY A 133 -1.00 -28.61 7.00
C GLY A 133 -0.24 -27.88 5.90
N GLN A 134 -0.32 -28.36 4.67
CA GLN A 134 0.35 -27.77 3.50
C GLN A 134 0.00 -26.27 3.36
N PRO A 135 0.96 -25.33 3.31
CA PRO A 135 0.63 -23.94 3.02
C PRO A 135 0.47 -23.77 1.50
N LEU A 136 -0.73 -24.03 0.98
CA LEU A 136 -1.17 -23.49 -0.32
C LEU A 136 -1.90 -22.15 -0.10
N GLN A 137 -1.27 -21.23 0.65
CA GLN A 137 -1.83 -19.89 0.92
C GLN A 137 -1.35 -18.83 -0.09
N HIS A 138 -0.24 -19.06 -0.78
CA HIS A 138 0.21 -18.19 -1.85
C HIS A 138 -0.56 -18.47 -3.13
N HIS A 139 -1.72 -17.81 -3.25
CA HIS A 139 -2.44 -17.58 -4.50
C HIS A 139 -2.68 -18.82 -5.37
N LEU A 140 -3.95 -19.21 -5.50
CA LEU A 140 -4.48 -19.96 -6.65
C LEU A 140 -4.22 -19.27 -8.03
N TYR A 141 -3.48 -18.15 -8.03
CA TYR A 141 -2.97 -17.44 -9.19
C TYR A 141 -1.45 -17.64 -9.25
N ALA A 142 -1.04 -18.79 -9.77
CA ALA A 142 0.34 -19.02 -10.18
C ALA A 142 0.39 -18.81 -11.70
N ASN A 143 1.09 -17.76 -12.16
CA ASN A 143 1.32 -17.58 -13.59
C ASN A 143 2.42 -18.55 -14.05
N VAL A 144 2.10 -19.85 -14.04
CA VAL A 144 2.92 -20.91 -14.61
C VAL A 144 2.48 -21.08 -16.07
N GLY A 145 2.80 -20.09 -16.89
CA GLY A 145 2.49 -20.08 -18.31
C GLY A 145 3.72 -19.75 -19.14
N PRO A 146 3.85 -20.28 -20.37
CA PRO A 146 4.92 -19.88 -21.26
C PRO A 146 4.82 -18.38 -21.55
N ARG A 147 5.83 -17.61 -21.13
CA ARG A 147 5.94 -16.20 -21.52
C ARG A 147 6.33 -16.19 -23.00
N ARG A 148 5.43 -15.76 -23.86
CA ARG A 148 5.80 -15.46 -25.25
C ARG A 148 6.64 -14.20 -25.23
N GLU A 149 7.93 -14.34 -25.44
CA GLU A 149 8.88 -13.21 -25.47
C GLU A 149 8.83 -12.46 -26.82
N ASP A 150 8.39 -13.15 -27.87
CA ASP A 150 8.26 -12.60 -29.24
C ASP A 150 6.88 -11.96 -29.49
N LEU A 151 6.46 -11.02 -28.63
CA LEU A 151 5.21 -10.27 -28.84
C LEU A 151 5.45 -9.03 -29.68
N LEU A 152 4.54 -8.79 -30.64
CA LEU A 152 4.53 -7.53 -31.39
C LEU A 152 4.15 -6.36 -30.46
N PRO A 153 4.55 -5.11 -30.76
CA PRO A 153 4.32 -3.96 -29.87
C PRO A 153 2.86 -3.66 -29.50
N TYR A 154 1.89 -4.18 -30.26
CA TYR A 154 0.45 -4.05 -29.99
C TYR A 154 -0.16 -5.26 -29.28
N GLN A 155 0.58 -6.38 -29.21
CA GLN A 155 0.15 -7.57 -28.50
C GLN A 155 0.47 -7.44 -27.02
N ARG A 156 -0.44 -7.92 -26.18
CA ARG A 156 -0.31 -7.90 -24.72
C ARG A 156 -0.64 -9.28 -24.20
N THR A 157 0.06 -9.69 -23.15
CA THR A 157 -0.32 -10.85 -22.35
C THR A 157 -1.44 -10.46 -21.39
N THR A 158 -2.19 -11.45 -20.91
CA THR A 158 -3.22 -11.25 -19.87
C THR A 158 -2.66 -10.56 -18.63
N SER A 159 -1.42 -10.89 -18.23
CA SER A 159 -0.77 -10.28 -17.07
C SER A 159 -0.46 -8.79 -17.24
N ASP A 160 -0.30 -8.29 -18.47
CA ASP A 160 0.07 -6.89 -18.71
C ASP A 160 -1.04 -5.90 -18.31
N PHE A 161 -2.30 -6.37 -18.25
CA PHE A 161 -3.47 -5.57 -17.88
C PHE A 161 -3.61 -5.40 -16.36
N PHE A 162 -2.89 -6.17 -15.55
CA PHE A 162 -3.03 -6.19 -14.10
C PHE A 162 -1.73 -5.81 -13.37
N MET A 163 -1.79 -5.74 -12.05
CA MET A 163 -0.61 -5.55 -11.21
C MET A 163 0.47 -6.62 -11.48
N PRO A 164 1.76 -6.25 -11.59
CA PRO A 164 2.85 -7.21 -11.71
C PRO A 164 2.89 -8.19 -10.53
N GLU A 165 3.29 -9.42 -10.83
CA GLU A 165 3.25 -10.53 -9.87
C GLU A 165 4.12 -10.29 -8.64
N ASP A 166 5.34 -9.78 -8.81
CA ASP A 166 6.27 -9.56 -7.70
C ASP A 166 5.70 -8.54 -6.69
N LEU A 167 5.13 -7.44 -7.19
CA LEU A 167 4.50 -6.41 -6.35
C LEU A 167 3.26 -6.97 -5.66
N ARG A 168 2.43 -7.72 -6.38
CA ARG A 168 1.22 -8.36 -5.84
C ARG A 168 1.55 -9.34 -4.72
N GLN A 169 2.55 -10.20 -4.93
CA GLN A 169 3.02 -11.15 -3.91
C GLN A 169 3.58 -10.42 -2.68
N GLU A 170 4.36 -9.35 -2.88
CA GLU A 170 4.88 -8.55 -1.77
C GLU A 170 3.75 -7.95 -0.92
N MET A 171 2.76 -7.35 -1.58
CA MET A 171 1.61 -6.73 -0.91
C MET A 171 0.79 -7.77 -0.12
N VAL A 172 0.58 -8.95 -0.69
CA VAL A 172 -0.18 -10.02 -0.02
C VAL A 172 0.59 -10.55 1.17
N LYS A 173 1.88 -10.84 1.03
CA LYS A 173 2.72 -11.29 2.16
C LYS A 173 2.70 -10.26 3.30
N LYS A 174 2.75 -8.96 2.98
CA LYS A 174 2.62 -7.88 3.97
C LYS A 174 1.24 -7.87 4.63
N SER A 175 0.17 -8.07 3.87
CA SER A 175 -1.19 -8.15 4.38
C SER A 175 -1.39 -9.37 5.30
N GLU A 176 -0.89 -10.54 4.92
CA GLU A 176 -0.94 -11.76 5.73
C GLU A 176 -0.19 -11.57 7.05
N ALA A 177 1.02 -11.02 7.01
CA ALA A 177 1.78 -10.69 8.22
C ALA A 177 1.03 -9.71 9.13
N ALA A 178 0.36 -8.70 8.54
CA ALA A 178 -0.47 -7.75 9.27
C ALA A 178 -1.71 -8.41 9.91
N LEU A 179 -2.30 -9.41 9.27
CA LEU A 179 -3.48 -10.13 9.77
C LEU A 179 -3.16 -11.34 10.66
N GLN A 180 -1.92 -11.80 10.71
CA GLN A 180 -1.50 -12.94 11.54
C GLN A 180 -1.91 -12.79 13.00
N VAL A 181 -2.58 -13.77 13.59
CA VAL A 181 -2.93 -13.78 15.02
C VAL A 181 -2.53 -15.10 15.65
N MET A 182 -2.38 -15.12 16.98
CA MET A 182 -2.14 -16.34 17.75
C MET A 182 -3.33 -16.58 18.69
N PRO A 183 -4.35 -17.38 18.29
CA PRO A 183 -5.58 -17.56 19.06
C PRO A 183 -5.37 -18.08 20.48
N ASN A 184 -4.43 -19.02 20.65
CA ASN A 184 -4.11 -19.65 21.94
C ASN A 184 -2.78 -19.14 22.52
N SER A 185 -2.51 -17.83 22.37
CA SER A 185 -1.29 -17.23 22.91
C SER A 185 -1.31 -17.17 24.44
N GLN A 186 -0.17 -17.48 25.06
CA GLN A 186 0.07 -17.22 26.48
C GLN A 186 0.51 -15.78 26.76
N LEU A 187 0.63 -14.93 25.73
CA LEU A 187 1.04 -13.54 25.91
C LEU A 187 -0.09 -12.72 26.55
N PRO A 188 0.24 -11.78 27.46
CA PRO A 188 -0.76 -10.99 28.14
C PRO A 188 -1.41 -9.97 27.19
N ARG A 189 -2.63 -9.56 27.55
CA ARG A 189 -3.29 -8.38 26.99
C ARG A 189 -2.74 -7.13 27.68
N LEU A 190 -2.48 -6.07 26.92
CA LEU A 190 -1.88 -4.83 27.40
C LEU A 190 -2.79 -3.65 27.07
N ASP A 191 -3.84 -3.38 27.84
CA ASP A 191 -4.84 -2.37 27.44
C ASP A 191 -4.22 -1.02 27.04
N PRO A 192 -4.54 -0.47 25.85
CA PRO A 192 -5.60 -0.89 24.91
C PRO A 192 -5.16 -1.89 23.81
N TYR A 193 -3.98 -2.51 23.92
CA TYR A 193 -3.39 -3.41 22.93
C TYR A 193 -3.69 -4.89 23.23
N HIS A 194 -3.99 -5.66 22.19
CA HIS A 194 -4.25 -7.10 22.26
C HIS A 194 -3.69 -7.85 21.05
N SER A 195 -3.88 -9.17 21.03
CA SER A 195 -3.45 -10.07 19.94
C SER A 195 -1.95 -9.93 19.63
N LEU A 196 -1.13 -9.97 20.68
CA LEU A 196 0.32 -9.85 20.55
C LEU A 196 0.88 -11.03 19.74
N VAL A 197 1.72 -10.71 18.76
CA VAL A 197 2.46 -11.69 17.94
C VAL A 197 3.96 -11.33 17.99
N PRO A 198 4.83 -12.19 18.52
CA PRO A 198 6.28 -11.97 18.53
C PRO A 198 6.81 -11.81 17.10
N LEU A 199 7.68 -10.82 16.90
CA LEU A 199 8.34 -10.55 15.62
C LEU A 199 9.81 -10.99 15.60
N ASP A 200 10.41 -11.22 16.77
CA ASP A 200 11.78 -11.69 16.87
C ASP A 200 11.88 -13.14 16.39
N THR A 201 12.74 -13.39 15.41
CA THR A 201 12.99 -14.72 14.84
C THR A 201 13.95 -15.56 15.70
N SER A 202 14.65 -14.91 16.64
CA SER A 202 15.67 -15.52 17.48
C SER A 202 15.44 -15.13 18.94
N ASN A 203 15.26 -16.13 19.81
CA ASN A 203 15.08 -15.94 21.26
C ASN A 203 16.40 -15.59 22.00
N ARG A 204 17.44 -15.15 21.27
CA ARG A 204 18.72 -14.79 21.88
C ARG A 204 18.59 -13.47 22.64
N LYS A 205 18.65 -13.56 23.97
CA LYS A 205 18.74 -12.39 24.85
C LYS A 205 20.04 -11.64 24.57
N ASN A 206 19.97 -10.51 23.89
CA ASN A 206 21.12 -9.65 23.63
C ASN A 206 20.88 -8.24 24.22
N PRO A 207 21.45 -7.93 25.41
CA PRO A 207 21.26 -6.64 26.05
C PRO A 207 22.21 -5.54 25.55
N THR A 208 23.10 -5.80 24.57
CA THR A 208 24.23 -4.91 24.26
C THR A 208 23.84 -3.48 23.91
N VAL A 209 22.77 -3.27 23.15
CA VAL A 209 22.42 -1.93 22.63
C VAL A 209 21.69 -1.07 23.66
N PHE A 210 20.76 -1.65 24.42
CA PHE A 210 19.90 -0.90 25.33
C PHE A 210 20.16 -1.20 26.82
N GLY A 211 21.05 -2.13 27.16
CA GLY A 211 21.27 -2.60 28.53
C GLY A 211 20.19 -3.55 29.07
N TYR A 212 19.16 -3.84 28.28
CA TYR A 212 18.04 -4.72 28.64
C TYR A 212 17.79 -5.75 27.55
N SER A 213 17.27 -6.92 27.94
CA SER A 213 16.72 -7.86 26.97
C SER A 213 15.47 -7.26 26.35
N THR A 214 15.43 -7.19 25.01
CA THR A 214 14.31 -6.59 24.30
C THR A 214 13.54 -7.59 23.47
N TRP A 215 12.22 -7.43 23.44
CA TRP A 215 11.31 -8.20 22.62
C TRP A 215 10.46 -7.27 21.78
N VAL A 216 10.07 -7.70 20.59
CA VAL A 216 9.23 -6.94 19.67
C VAL A 216 7.97 -7.73 19.36
N TYR A 217 6.82 -7.10 19.54
CA TYR A 217 5.51 -7.71 19.26
C TYR A 217 4.72 -6.85 18.29
N LYS A 218 4.05 -7.47 17.33
CA LYS A 218 2.92 -6.87 16.65
C LYS A 218 1.72 -6.89 17.58
N ALA A 219 0.96 -5.81 17.69
CA ALA A 219 -0.28 -5.77 18.45
C ALA A 219 -1.36 -4.95 17.75
N MET A 220 -2.62 -5.23 18.06
CA MET A 220 -3.77 -4.45 17.58
C MET A 220 -4.31 -3.56 18.68
N SER A 221 -4.63 -2.30 18.35
CA SER A 221 -5.25 -1.36 19.29
C SER A 221 -6.77 -1.52 19.30
N SER A 222 -7.35 -1.77 20.48
CA SER A 222 -8.81 -1.80 20.68
C SER A 222 -9.48 -0.44 20.44
N LYS A 223 -8.74 0.68 20.47
CA LYS A 223 -9.32 2.03 20.27
C LYS A 223 -9.66 2.33 18.82
N HIS A 224 -8.82 1.88 17.89
CA HIS A 224 -8.90 2.29 16.47
C HIS A 224 -8.76 1.13 15.48
N GLY A 225 -8.53 -0.11 15.94
CA GLY A 225 -8.27 -1.25 15.07
C GLY A 225 -6.94 -1.19 14.31
N ARG A 226 -6.08 -0.21 14.61
CA ARG A 226 -4.76 -0.04 13.97
C ARG A 226 -3.74 -1.00 14.57
N ILE A 227 -2.78 -1.40 13.74
CA ILE A 227 -1.70 -2.33 14.09
C ILE A 227 -0.47 -1.51 14.48
N TYR A 228 0.18 -1.90 15.57
CA TYR A 228 1.36 -1.27 16.13
C TYR A 228 2.48 -2.28 16.40
N CYS A 229 3.70 -1.76 16.46
CA CYS A 229 4.87 -2.47 16.93
C CYS A 229 5.12 -2.10 18.40
N LEU A 230 5.10 -3.07 19.29
CA LEU A 230 5.37 -2.92 20.72
C LEU A 230 6.77 -3.45 21.02
N ARG A 231 7.68 -2.57 21.38
CA ARG A 231 9.02 -2.96 21.85
C ARG A 231 9.02 -3.01 23.37
N ARG A 232 9.23 -4.19 23.93
CA ARG A 232 9.35 -4.45 25.37
C ARG A 232 10.82 -4.46 25.78
N LEU A 233 11.13 -3.79 26.89
CA LEU A 233 12.36 -3.95 27.67
C LEU A 233 12.01 -4.72 28.93
N GLU A 234 12.52 -5.96 29.03
CA GLU A 234 12.31 -6.88 30.15
C GLU A 234 13.08 -6.40 31.39
N GLY A 235 12.45 -6.43 32.56
CA GLY A 235 13.09 -6.07 33.83
C GLY A 235 13.36 -4.57 34.07
N TYR A 236 12.87 -3.67 33.21
CA TYR A 236 13.01 -2.22 33.42
C TYR A 236 12.16 -1.74 34.61
N ARG A 237 12.81 -1.06 35.57
CA ARG A 237 12.14 -0.42 36.70
C ARG A 237 12.20 1.10 36.54
N LEU A 238 11.05 1.72 36.43
CA LEU A 238 10.95 3.18 36.35
C LEU A 238 11.39 3.82 37.67
N THR A 239 12.47 4.60 37.59
CA THR A 239 12.99 5.38 38.72
C THR A 239 12.58 6.84 38.65
N ASN A 240 12.38 7.38 37.43
CA ASN A 240 12.05 8.77 37.20
C ASN A 240 10.95 8.90 36.13
N GLU A 241 9.78 9.40 36.52
CA GLU A 241 8.67 9.62 35.57
C GLU A 241 9.00 10.60 34.44
N HIS A 242 9.91 11.56 34.68
CA HIS A 242 10.35 12.50 33.65
C HIS A 242 11.02 11.79 32.47
N ALA A 243 11.63 10.62 32.71
CA ALA A 243 12.21 9.80 31.67
C ALA A 243 11.17 9.36 30.64
N ILE A 244 9.97 8.91 31.06
CA ILE A 244 8.91 8.53 30.13
C ILE A 244 8.29 9.75 29.45
N ARG A 245 8.24 10.90 30.14
CA ARG A 245 7.68 12.13 29.56
C ARG A 245 8.51 12.63 28.38
N SER A 246 9.81 12.34 28.29
CA SER A 246 10.66 12.71 27.15
C SER A 246 10.18 12.10 25.82
N VAL A 247 9.52 10.94 25.86
CA VAL A 247 8.96 10.27 24.66
C VAL A 247 7.91 11.16 23.97
N LYS A 248 7.22 12.04 24.71
CA LYS A 248 6.25 12.96 24.10
C LYS A 248 6.91 13.96 23.15
N GLU A 249 8.17 14.28 23.37
CA GLU A 249 8.93 15.21 22.52
C GLU A 249 9.16 14.67 21.11
N TRP A 250 9.27 13.34 20.99
CA TRP A 250 9.45 12.64 19.71
C TRP A 250 8.23 12.73 18.79
N ARG A 251 7.06 13.11 19.30
CA ARG A 251 5.88 13.39 18.47
C ARG A 251 6.09 14.58 17.52
N ARG A 252 7.07 15.45 17.80
CA ARG A 252 7.47 16.58 16.95
C ARG A 252 8.29 16.15 15.74
N VAL A 253 8.94 14.99 15.80
CA VAL A 253 9.78 14.47 14.71
C VAL A 253 8.87 13.82 13.67
N VAL A 254 8.74 14.47 12.52
CA VAL A 254 8.04 13.93 11.35
C VAL A 254 9.07 13.70 10.26
N SER A 255 9.46 12.43 10.07
CA SER A 255 10.42 12.03 9.05
C SER A 255 10.04 10.69 8.46
N ALA A 256 10.21 10.55 7.15
CA ALA A 256 9.92 9.33 6.43
C ALA A 256 10.95 8.20 6.72
N ASN A 257 12.09 8.56 7.33
CA ASN A 257 13.22 7.67 7.67
C ASN A 257 13.35 7.41 9.18
N VAL A 258 12.36 7.81 9.98
CA VAL A 258 12.29 7.50 11.42
C VAL A 258 10.99 6.75 11.67
N VAL A 259 11.05 5.61 12.35
CA VAL A 259 9.82 4.91 12.77
C VAL A 259 9.13 5.77 13.82
N ARG A 260 7.88 6.14 13.55
CA ARG A 260 7.13 7.03 14.43
C ARG A 260 6.89 6.37 15.79
N ILE A 261 7.10 7.15 16.84
CA ILE A 261 6.87 6.75 18.22
C ILE A 261 5.57 7.41 18.70
N HIS A 262 4.65 6.60 19.19
CA HIS A 262 3.34 7.06 19.63
C HIS A 262 3.28 7.27 21.14
N ASP A 263 3.80 6.30 21.88
CA ASP A 263 3.68 6.27 23.33
C ASP A 263 4.75 5.38 23.98
N ALA A 264 4.93 5.54 25.29
CA ALA A 264 5.68 4.61 26.11
C ALA A 264 5.06 4.49 27.51
N PHE A 265 5.02 3.27 28.04
CA PHE A 265 4.42 3.01 29.34
C PHE A 265 5.03 1.79 30.00
N THR A 266 4.97 1.74 31.33
CA THR A 266 5.37 0.56 32.11
C THR A 266 4.21 -0.37 32.34
N THR A 267 4.46 -1.67 32.41
CA THR A 267 3.47 -2.69 32.72
C THR A 267 4.05 -3.81 33.57
N ARG A 268 3.18 -4.49 34.31
CA ARG A 268 3.48 -5.74 35.02
C ARG A 268 2.78 -6.97 34.44
N ALA A 269 2.07 -6.81 33.32
CA ALA A 269 1.24 -7.87 32.74
C ALA A 269 2.05 -9.09 32.24
N PHE A 270 3.34 -8.92 31.95
CA PHE A 270 4.25 -10.02 31.58
C PHE A 270 4.83 -10.79 32.77
N GLY A 271 4.42 -10.49 34.00
CA GLY A 271 4.95 -11.10 35.23
C GLY A 271 6.22 -10.45 35.77
N ASP A 272 6.77 -9.43 35.09
CA ASP A 272 7.92 -8.65 35.52
C ASP A 272 7.64 -7.14 35.37
N SER A 273 8.54 -6.28 35.86
CA SER A 273 8.47 -4.85 35.54
C SER A 273 9.04 -4.62 34.14
N SER A 274 8.19 -4.24 33.20
CA SER A 274 8.54 -4.05 31.80
C SER A 274 8.25 -2.62 31.33
N LEU A 275 9.09 -2.10 30.44
CA LEU A 275 8.84 -0.85 29.71
C LEU A 275 8.47 -1.17 28.26
N ILE A 276 7.37 -0.59 27.77
CA ILE A 276 6.85 -0.80 26.41
C ILE A 276 6.93 0.52 25.64
N PHE A 277 7.52 0.49 24.45
CA PHE A 277 7.43 1.55 23.46
C PHE A 277 6.45 1.15 22.36
N VAL A 278 5.56 2.07 22.00
CA VAL A 278 4.56 1.90 20.93
C VAL A 278 5.05 2.63 19.68
N GLN A 279 5.26 1.89 18.60
CA GLN A 279 5.81 2.37 17.35
C GLN A 279 4.90 1.99 16.16
N ASP A 280 5.09 2.66 15.02
CA ASP A 280 4.45 2.23 13.76
C ASP A 280 4.89 0.80 13.39
N TYR A 281 3.92 0.00 12.96
CA TYR A 281 4.20 -1.35 12.46
C TYR A 281 4.54 -1.31 10.97
N HIS A 282 5.68 -1.90 10.61
CA HIS A 282 6.09 -2.09 9.23
C HIS A 282 6.22 -3.61 8.95
N PRO A 283 5.26 -4.22 8.23
CA PRO A 283 5.20 -5.66 8.05
C PRO A 283 6.43 -6.19 7.30
N LEU A 284 6.90 -7.37 7.71
CA LEU A 284 8.04 -8.09 7.10
C LEU A 284 9.34 -7.28 7.03
N SER A 285 9.50 -6.28 7.90
CA SER A 285 10.74 -5.50 7.98
C SER A 285 11.89 -6.38 8.46
N ARG A 286 13.08 -6.15 7.89
CA ARG A 286 14.32 -6.83 8.29
C ARG A 286 15.35 -5.82 8.74
N THR A 287 16.17 -6.16 9.73
CA THR A 287 17.25 -5.26 10.15
C THR A 287 18.38 -5.21 9.10
N LEU A 288 19.15 -4.12 9.03
CA LEU A 288 20.34 -4.08 8.15
C LEU A 288 21.34 -5.19 8.52
N ALA A 289 21.43 -5.56 9.80
CA ALA A 289 22.22 -6.70 10.24
C ALA A 289 21.73 -8.04 9.68
N GLU A 290 20.41 -8.29 9.63
CA GLU A 290 19.84 -9.50 9.03
C GLU A 290 20.03 -9.57 7.52
N VAL A 291 20.11 -8.41 6.84
CA VAL A 291 20.24 -8.35 5.38
C VAL A 291 21.69 -8.45 4.93
N HIS A 292 22.62 -7.77 5.62
CA HIS A 292 24.01 -7.63 5.16
C HIS A 292 25.03 -8.39 6.01
N LEU A 293 24.79 -8.56 7.31
CA LEU A 293 25.79 -9.10 8.25
C LEU A 293 25.54 -10.55 8.63
N THR A 294 24.31 -11.03 8.54
CA THR A 294 23.97 -12.42 8.86
C THR A 294 24.26 -13.32 7.66
N PRO A 295 25.09 -14.37 7.81
CA PRO A 295 25.36 -15.30 6.71
C PRO A 295 24.08 -16.05 6.34
N ASP A 296 23.78 -16.13 5.04
CA ASP A 296 22.64 -16.89 4.53
C ASP A 296 22.88 -18.39 4.77
N PRO A 297 22.02 -19.09 5.55
CA PRO A 297 22.16 -20.52 5.78
C PRO A 297 22.14 -21.37 4.50
N ALA A 298 21.51 -20.87 3.43
CA ALA A 298 21.45 -21.52 2.13
C ALA A 298 22.72 -21.31 1.29
N ALA A 299 23.49 -20.25 1.56
CA ALA A 299 24.67 -19.86 0.79
C ALA A 299 25.98 -20.25 1.49
N ARG A 300 26.09 -21.49 2.01
CA ARG A 300 27.25 -21.98 2.78
C ARG A 300 28.62 -21.86 2.09
N PHE A 301 28.65 -21.58 0.78
CA PHE A 301 29.87 -21.50 -0.03
C PHE A 301 30.01 -20.20 -0.85
N GLN A 302 29.13 -19.21 -0.69
CA GLN A 302 29.29 -17.93 -1.37
C GLN A 302 29.98 -16.92 -0.45
N GLN A 303 31.10 -16.34 -0.92
CA GLN A 303 31.66 -15.14 -0.30
C GLN A 303 30.58 -14.06 -0.24
N LYS A 304 30.42 -13.41 0.92
CA LYS A 304 29.47 -12.29 1.07
C LYS A 304 29.76 -11.27 -0.02
N SER A 305 28.77 -10.97 -0.84
CA SER A 305 28.88 -9.92 -1.84
C SER A 305 28.99 -8.57 -1.13
N LEU A 306 29.93 -7.75 -1.60
CA LEU A 306 30.06 -6.37 -1.14
C LEU A 306 28.78 -5.59 -1.48
N ILE A 307 28.41 -4.66 -0.59
CA ILE A 307 27.22 -3.82 -0.79
C ILE A 307 27.54 -2.84 -1.93
N PRO A 308 26.71 -2.75 -2.99
CA PRO A 308 26.96 -1.78 -4.05
C PRO A 308 27.01 -0.35 -3.51
N GLU A 309 27.97 0.45 -3.99
CA GLU A 309 28.20 1.81 -3.48
C GLU A 309 26.94 2.69 -3.55
N LYS A 310 26.16 2.53 -4.62
CA LYS A 310 24.87 3.20 -4.80
C LYS A 310 23.89 2.95 -3.64
N VAL A 311 23.88 1.73 -3.09
CA VAL A 311 23.04 1.36 -1.94
C VAL A 311 23.55 2.03 -0.67
N LEU A 312 24.87 2.09 -0.47
CA LEU A 312 25.48 2.80 0.67
C LEU A 312 25.14 4.30 0.63
N TRP A 313 25.24 4.94 -0.54
CA TRP A 313 24.83 6.34 -0.70
C TRP A 313 23.34 6.55 -0.44
N SER A 314 22.48 5.62 -0.86
CA SER A 314 21.05 5.67 -0.55
C SER A 314 20.81 5.60 0.97
N TYR A 315 21.53 4.75 1.70
CA TYR A 315 21.45 4.68 3.16
C TYR A 315 21.96 5.97 3.82
N ILE A 316 23.09 6.51 3.33
CA ILE A 316 23.65 7.77 3.83
C ILE A 316 22.64 8.91 3.69
N SER A 317 22.05 9.07 2.50
CA SER A 317 21.04 10.12 2.23
C SER A 317 19.82 9.99 3.15
N GLN A 318 19.35 8.77 3.38
CA GLN A 318 18.19 8.51 4.25
C GLN A 318 18.47 8.74 5.73
N ILE A 319 19.65 8.33 6.23
CA ILE A 319 20.07 8.59 7.62
C ILE A 319 20.32 10.08 7.81
N ALA A 320 20.95 10.76 6.85
CA ALA A 320 21.16 12.21 6.91
C ALA A 320 19.83 12.97 7.01
N THR A 321 18.84 12.55 6.23
CA THR A 321 17.47 13.11 6.27
C THR A 321 16.80 12.85 7.62
N ALA A 322 16.97 11.65 8.20
CA ALA A 322 16.48 11.32 9.53
C ALA A 322 17.13 12.20 10.61
N LEU A 323 18.47 12.27 10.63
CA LEU A 323 19.22 13.07 11.60
C LEU A 323 18.92 14.56 11.49
N LYS A 324 18.77 15.09 10.26
CA LYS A 324 18.37 16.49 10.06
C LYS A 324 17.04 16.79 10.75
N ALA A 325 16.04 15.92 10.58
CA ALA A 325 14.74 16.09 11.21
C ALA A 325 14.80 15.98 12.75
N ILE A 326 15.60 15.03 13.27
CA ILE A 326 15.78 14.83 14.71
C ILE A 326 16.52 16.01 15.36
N HIS A 327 17.65 16.43 14.79
CA HIS A 327 18.49 17.50 15.32
C HIS A 327 17.79 18.86 15.25
N SER A 328 17.03 19.13 14.18
CA SER A 328 16.18 20.33 14.07
C SER A 328 15.10 20.38 15.16
N ALA A 329 14.63 19.23 15.63
CA ALA A 329 13.69 19.11 16.75
C ALA A 329 14.36 19.21 18.12
N HIS A 330 15.67 19.53 18.18
CA HIS A 330 16.47 19.61 19.41
C HIS A 330 16.54 18.27 20.17
N LEU A 331 16.58 17.16 19.41
CA LEU A 331 16.76 15.80 19.91
C LEU A 331 18.05 15.19 19.31
N ALA A 332 18.39 13.98 19.77
CA ALA A 332 19.45 13.15 19.22
C ALA A 332 18.92 11.74 18.95
N ALA A 333 19.44 11.05 17.93
CA ALA A 333 18.99 9.71 17.58
C ALA A 333 19.43 8.67 18.62
N ARG A 334 20.63 8.84 19.18
CA ARG A 334 21.35 8.03 20.19
C ARG A 334 21.60 6.57 19.81
N CYS A 335 20.79 5.97 18.94
CA CYS A 335 20.88 4.58 18.52
C CYS A 335 20.96 4.48 16.99
N LEU A 336 22.19 4.50 16.46
CA LEU A 336 22.50 4.24 15.06
C LEU A 336 23.25 2.93 14.92
N ASP A 337 22.55 1.83 15.22
CA ASP A 337 23.09 0.48 15.17
C ASP A 337 22.48 -0.34 14.02
N VAL A 338 23.29 -1.17 13.36
CA VAL A 338 22.88 -2.04 12.24
C VAL A 338 21.69 -2.95 12.58
N THR A 339 21.54 -3.33 13.85
CA THR A 339 20.43 -4.18 14.34
C THR A 339 19.17 -3.39 14.67
N LYS A 340 19.22 -2.05 14.61
CA LYS A 340 18.10 -1.14 14.96
C LYS A 340 17.68 -0.22 13.81
N ILE A 341 18.26 -0.41 12.63
CA ILE A 341 17.80 0.20 11.39
C ILE A 341 17.12 -0.89 10.57
N ILE A 342 15.87 -0.64 10.19
CA ILE A 342 15.05 -1.61 9.48
C ILE A 342 14.86 -1.22 8.01
N LEU A 343 14.98 -2.21 7.14
CA LEU A 343 14.52 -2.17 5.76
C LEU A 343 13.05 -2.55 5.72
N THR A 344 12.22 -1.64 5.24
CA THR A 344 10.76 -1.83 5.15
C THR A 344 10.30 -2.14 3.73
N GLU A 345 11.08 -1.70 2.74
CA GLU A 345 10.91 -1.91 1.31
C GLU A 345 12.30 -1.95 0.65
N LYS A 346 12.35 -2.22 -0.65
CA LYS A 346 13.60 -2.23 -1.42
C LYS A 346 14.33 -0.88 -1.28
N ASN A 347 15.53 -0.92 -0.69
CA ASN A 347 16.37 0.23 -0.40
C ASN A 347 15.72 1.33 0.47
N ARG A 348 14.65 1.04 1.21
CA ARG A 348 14.01 2.01 2.11
C ARG A 348 14.28 1.66 3.56
N ILE A 349 15.10 2.48 4.23
CA ILE A 349 15.50 2.28 5.62
C ILE A 349 14.79 3.26 6.57
N ARG A 350 14.57 2.81 7.80
CA ARG A 350 14.04 3.62 8.90
C ARG A 350 14.79 3.35 10.21
N LEU A 351 15.06 4.42 10.97
CA LEU A 351 15.61 4.33 12.32
C LEU A 351 14.52 3.82 13.28
N ASN A 352 14.74 2.67 13.91
CA ASN A 352 13.76 2.00 14.79
C ASN A 352 14.16 2.01 16.27
N GLY A 353 15.35 2.53 16.59
CA GLY A 353 15.92 2.59 17.94
C GLY A 353 15.74 3.93 18.68
N CYS A 354 15.10 4.91 18.06
CA CYS A 354 14.94 6.27 18.58
C CYS A 354 14.14 6.31 19.90
N SER A 355 14.34 7.36 20.71
CA SER A 355 13.72 7.58 22.04
C SER A 355 14.03 6.56 23.14
N ILE A 356 14.47 5.34 22.84
CA ILE A 356 14.64 4.29 23.84
C ILE A 356 15.74 4.68 24.85
N LEU A 357 16.89 5.12 24.34
CA LEU A 357 18.00 5.56 25.17
C LEU A 357 17.71 6.88 25.92
N ASP A 358 16.76 7.69 25.45
CA ASP A 358 16.32 8.89 26.17
C ASP A 358 15.59 8.55 27.47
N VAL A 359 14.95 7.37 27.53
CA VAL A 359 14.29 6.87 28.74
C VAL A 359 15.24 6.02 29.59
N VAL A 360 16.03 5.16 28.94
CA VAL A 360 16.91 4.21 29.63
C VAL A 360 18.14 4.89 30.22
N GLN A 361 18.74 5.82 29.48
CA GLN A 361 19.88 6.63 29.88
C GLN A 361 19.45 8.09 30.04
N PHE A 362 18.39 8.29 30.84
CA PHE A 362 17.82 9.61 31.08
C PHE A 362 18.78 10.47 31.91
N GLU A 363 19.37 11.47 31.27
CA GLU A 363 20.36 12.37 31.86
C GLU A 363 19.95 13.83 31.62
N PRO A 364 19.22 14.48 32.55
CA PRO A 364 18.62 15.79 32.30
C PRO A 364 19.63 16.94 32.15
N ARG A 365 20.90 16.72 32.54
CA ARG A 365 21.96 17.74 32.50
C ARG A 365 22.88 17.61 31.28
N ARG A 366 22.74 16.55 30.48
CA ARG A 366 23.63 16.32 29.34
C ARG A 366 23.21 17.21 28.17
N PRO A 367 24.13 18.03 27.62
CA PRO A 367 23.79 18.90 26.50
C PRO A 367 23.47 18.09 25.24
N VAL A 368 22.36 18.43 24.58
CA VAL A 368 21.91 17.72 23.37
C VAL A 368 22.96 17.78 22.26
N GLN A 369 23.73 18.86 22.17
CA GLN A 369 24.79 19.03 21.18
C GLN A 369 25.86 17.94 21.28
N GLU A 370 26.18 17.47 22.49
CA GLU A 370 27.13 16.38 22.70
C GLU A 370 26.57 15.06 22.17
N LEU A 371 25.30 14.77 22.44
CA LEU A 371 24.59 13.61 21.90
C LEU A 371 24.50 13.66 20.36
N GLN A 372 24.33 14.85 19.79
CA GLN A 372 24.32 15.04 18.33
C GLN A 372 25.70 14.80 17.71
N GLN A 373 26.80 15.09 18.42
CA GLN A 373 28.14 14.70 17.96
C GLN A 373 28.34 13.18 18.00
N GLU A 374 27.84 12.52 19.06
CA GLU A 374 27.88 11.06 19.16
C GLU A 374 27.07 10.38 18.04
N ASP A 375 25.95 10.98 17.62
CA ASP A 375 25.18 10.51 16.46
C ASP A 375 26.05 10.51 15.20
N LEU A 376 26.80 11.59 14.92
CA LEU A 376 27.63 11.66 13.72
C LEU A 376 28.77 10.62 13.72
N ILE A 377 29.39 10.39 14.88
CA ILE A 377 30.42 9.35 15.01
C ILE A 377 29.81 7.95 14.85
N SER A 378 28.65 7.71 15.48
CA SER A 378 27.91 6.44 15.35
C SER A 378 27.47 6.19 13.92
N PHE A 379 27.08 7.24 13.18
CA PHE A 379 26.77 7.16 11.76
C PHE A 379 28.00 6.73 10.94
N GLY A 380 29.18 7.30 11.21
CA GLY A 380 30.43 6.87 10.59
C GLY A 380 30.76 5.40 10.87
N ARG A 381 30.62 4.96 12.13
CA ARG A 381 30.85 3.56 12.54
C ARG A 381 29.88 2.60 11.86
N LEU A 382 28.61 2.97 11.80
CA LEU A 382 27.57 2.20 11.10
C LEU A 382 27.93 2.00 9.62
N MET A 383 28.26 3.08 8.91
CA MET A 383 28.58 3.01 7.49
C MET A 383 29.87 2.26 7.23
N LEU A 384 30.88 2.41 8.09
CA LEU A 384 32.12 1.64 8.00
C LEU A 384 31.85 0.14 8.17
N GLY A 385 31.08 -0.25 9.19
CA GLY A 385 30.71 -1.65 9.42
C GLY A 385 29.92 -2.26 8.25
N LEU A 386 29.06 -1.48 7.58
CA LEU A 386 28.38 -1.93 6.37
C LEU A 386 29.32 -2.05 5.18
N ALA A 387 30.23 -1.09 4.97
CA ALA A 387 31.18 -1.09 3.86
C ALA A 387 32.17 -2.26 3.96
N THR A 388 32.61 -2.60 5.17
CA THR A 388 33.57 -3.69 5.44
C THR A 388 32.90 -5.01 5.81
N LEU A 389 31.56 -5.04 5.89
CA LEU A 389 30.76 -6.19 6.36
C LEU A 389 31.18 -6.71 7.75
N THR A 390 31.65 -5.81 8.61
CA THR A 390 32.15 -6.07 9.96
C THR A 390 31.13 -5.61 10.99
N HIS A 391 30.88 -6.40 12.03
CA HIS A 391 29.94 -6.00 13.07
C HIS A 391 30.48 -4.79 13.85
N PRO A 392 29.64 -3.81 14.26
CA PRO A 392 30.13 -2.61 14.98
C PRO A 392 30.97 -2.89 16.23
N ALA A 393 30.74 -4.02 16.89
CA ALA A 393 31.49 -4.45 18.08
C ALA A 393 32.93 -4.93 17.77
N GLU A 394 33.22 -5.26 16.51
CA GLU A 394 34.51 -5.79 16.04
C GLU A 394 35.37 -4.69 15.37
N LEU A 395 34.86 -3.45 15.33
CA LEU A 395 35.54 -2.29 14.75
C LEU A 395 36.65 -1.78 15.69
N MET A 396 37.77 -2.51 15.74
CA MET A 396 38.92 -2.19 16.61
C MET A 396 39.84 -1.11 16.00
N ASP A 397 40.34 -1.32 14.78
CA ASP A 397 41.20 -0.37 14.07
C ASP A 397 40.43 0.34 12.95
N MET A 398 39.82 1.46 13.31
CA MET A 398 39.02 2.27 12.38
C MET A 398 39.83 2.85 11.23
N ASN A 399 41.11 3.19 11.45
CA ASN A 399 41.94 3.80 10.41
C ASN A 399 42.24 2.79 9.31
N LEU A 400 42.64 1.57 9.71
CA LEU A 400 42.87 0.47 8.78
C LEU A 400 41.62 0.14 7.95
N LEU A 401 40.45 0.09 8.60
CA LEU A 401 39.18 -0.22 7.93
C LEU A 401 38.73 0.90 6.97
N VAL A 402 39.00 2.17 7.30
CA VAL A 402 38.77 3.29 6.38
C VAL A 402 39.70 3.19 5.17
N ASP A 403 40.97 2.85 5.35
CA ASP A 403 41.91 2.65 4.24
C ASP A 403 41.50 1.46 3.35
N GLN A 404 40.99 0.38 3.94
CA GLN A 404 40.41 -0.74 3.20
C GLN A 404 39.18 -0.31 2.38
N THR A 405 38.30 0.51 2.97
CA THR A 405 37.14 1.07 2.27
C THR A 405 37.57 1.87 1.03
N GLY A 406 38.66 2.62 1.13
CA GLY A 406 39.25 3.36 0.00
C GLY A 406 39.81 2.51 -1.14
N LYS A 407 40.10 1.22 -0.90
CA LYS A 407 40.53 0.28 -1.93
C LYS A 407 39.35 -0.36 -2.67
N THR A 408 38.19 -0.38 -2.04
CA THR A 408 36.98 -1.07 -2.53
C THR A 408 35.97 -0.11 -3.14
N TYR A 409 35.84 1.09 -2.58
CA TYR A 409 34.84 2.09 -2.96
C TYR A 409 35.49 3.40 -3.38
N SER A 410 34.68 4.34 -3.87
CA SER A 410 35.15 5.67 -4.24
C SER A 410 35.84 6.39 -3.08
N VAL A 411 36.82 7.22 -3.44
CA VAL A 411 37.50 8.14 -2.53
C VAL A 411 36.50 9.05 -1.80
N VAL A 412 35.44 9.47 -2.49
CA VAL A 412 34.39 10.33 -1.93
C VAL A 412 33.66 9.61 -0.78
N LEU A 413 33.31 8.33 -0.94
CA LEU A 413 32.67 7.56 0.13
C LEU A 413 33.60 7.38 1.32
N ARG A 414 34.86 7.00 1.07
CA ARG A 414 35.89 6.89 2.12
C ARG A 414 36.02 8.19 2.91
N ASP A 415 36.19 9.33 2.22
CA ASP A 415 36.40 10.63 2.86
C ASP A 415 35.16 11.09 3.63
N THR A 416 33.97 10.74 3.15
CA THR A 416 32.70 11.00 3.85
C THR A 416 32.60 10.21 5.16
N ILE A 417 32.97 8.93 5.14
CA ILE A 417 33.03 8.08 6.35
C ILE A 417 34.10 8.60 7.31
N ALA A 418 35.29 8.95 6.80
CA ALA A 418 36.38 9.51 7.60
C ALA A 418 35.98 10.84 8.27
N TRP A 419 35.27 11.71 7.54
CA TRP A 419 34.75 12.96 8.09
C TRP A 419 33.75 12.69 9.23
N LEU A 420 32.85 11.71 9.09
CA LEU A 420 31.91 11.32 10.15
C LEU A 420 32.62 10.78 11.41
N LEU A 421 33.72 10.04 11.23
CA LEU A 421 34.50 9.47 12.34
C LEU A 421 35.41 10.48 13.04
N THR A 422 35.79 11.56 12.38
CA THR A 422 36.66 12.60 12.97
C THR A 422 35.92 13.36 14.07
N PRO A 423 36.44 13.39 15.32
CA PRO A 423 35.82 14.16 16.40
C PRO A 423 35.72 15.65 16.07
N GLN A 424 34.71 16.33 16.61
CA GLN A 424 34.60 17.78 16.45
C GLN A 424 35.83 18.48 17.05
N SER A 425 36.40 19.43 16.30
CA SER A 425 37.41 20.37 16.80
C SER A 425 36.76 21.70 17.14
N ALA A 426 37.30 22.42 18.14
CA ALA A 426 36.80 23.73 18.57
C ALA A 426 36.77 24.77 17.41
N ALA A 427 37.62 24.59 16.40
CA ALA A 427 37.74 25.53 15.28
C ALA A 427 36.65 25.40 14.19
N LYS A 428 35.95 24.26 14.10
CA LYS A 428 34.93 24.02 13.07
C LYS A 428 33.73 23.28 13.66
N PRO A 429 32.56 23.92 13.80
CA PRO A 429 31.36 23.25 14.28
C PRO A 429 30.98 22.14 13.29
N LYS A 430 30.87 20.93 13.79
CA LYS A 430 30.49 19.75 13.01
C LYS A 430 29.00 19.51 13.21
N THR A 431 28.17 19.84 12.24
CA THR A 431 26.70 19.69 12.36
C THR A 431 26.15 18.84 11.22
N ILE A 432 24.93 18.34 11.40
CA ILE A 432 24.23 17.62 10.34
C ILE A 432 23.99 18.48 9.09
N ASP A 433 23.82 19.80 9.24
CA ASP A 433 23.65 20.70 8.09
C ASP A 433 24.90 20.78 7.22
N VAL A 434 26.10 20.84 7.84
CA VAL A 434 27.37 20.79 7.11
C VAL A 434 27.51 19.46 6.37
N PHE A 435 27.13 18.35 7.01
CA PHE A 435 27.15 17.04 6.37
C PHE A 435 26.20 16.97 5.17
N VAL A 436 24.95 17.43 5.33
CA VAL A 436 23.93 17.46 4.28
C VAL A 436 24.38 18.31 3.09
N GLN A 437 25.08 19.42 3.32
CA GLN A 437 25.70 20.20 2.25
C GLN A 437 26.75 19.40 1.48
N GLY A 438 27.59 18.62 2.18
CA GLY A 438 28.62 17.79 1.58
C GLY A 438 28.09 16.62 0.73
N VAL A 439 26.91 16.07 1.07
CA VAL A 439 26.30 14.93 0.35
C VAL A 439 25.07 15.33 -0.48
N ALA A 440 24.86 16.62 -0.73
CA ALA A 440 23.64 17.15 -1.35
C ALA A 440 23.33 16.51 -2.72
N THR A 441 24.35 16.27 -3.55
CA THR A 441 24.19 15.62 -4.86
C THR A 441 23.63 14.20 -4.74
N HIS A 442 24.13 13.41 -3.78
CA HIS A 442 23.63 12.07 -3.49
C HIS A 442 22.21 12.07 -2.90
N ILE A 443 21.85 13.12 -2.16
CA ILE A 443 20.47 13.31 -1.69
C ILE A 443 19.54 13.61 -2.87
N VAL A 444 19.94 14.47 -3.82
CA VAL A 444 19.16 14.77 -5.02
C VAL A 444 18.94 13.50 -5.85
N THR A 445 19.98 12.70 -6.11
CA THR A 445 19.83 11.43 -6.82
C THR A 445 18.89 10.46 -6.08
N SER A 446 19.01 10.36 -4.76
CA SER A 446 18.10 9.50 -3.97
C SER A 446 16.66 10.02 -3.97
N LEU A 447 16.45 11.33 -4.10
CA LEU A 447 15.13 11.93 -4.22
C LEU A 447 14.52 11.63 -5.59
N GLU A 448 15.29 11.77 -6.68
CA GLU A 448 14.86 11.41 -8.03
C GLU A 448 14.43 9.95 -8.10
N GLU A 449 15.21 9.03 -7.53
CA GLU A 449 14.84 7.60 -7.44
C GLU A 449 13.58 7.35 -6.60
N SER A 450 13.32 8.20 -5.60
CA SER A 450 12.09 8.12 -4.82
C SER A 450 10.88 8.60 -5.62
N GLN A 451 11.03 9.66 -6.42
CA GLN A 451 9.97 10.21 -7.25
C GLN A 451 9.63 9.27 -8.41
N GLN A 452 10.63 8.67 -9.07
CA GLN A 452 10.41 7.65 -10.10
C GLN A 452 9.64 6.44 -9.56
N ARG A 453 9.93 6.02 -8.32
CA ARG A 453 9.18 4.94 -7.66
C ARG A 453 7.74 5.37 -7.33
N GLU A 454 7.53 6.63 -6.95
CA GLU A 454 6.19 7.18 -6.75
C GLU A 454 5.37 7.16 -8.03
N ASP A 455 5.96 7.55 -9.17
CA ASP A 455 5.32 7.49 -10.48
C ASP A 455 4.98 6.04 -10.90
N GLU A 456 5.89 5.10 -10.64
CA GLU A 456 5.64 3.67 -10.86
C GLU A 456 4.46 3.17 -10.02
N LEU A 457 4.43 3.46 -8.72
CA LEU A 457 3.32 3.11 -7.83
C LEU A 457 2.01 3.79 -8.25
N ALA A 458 2.06 5.05 -8.69
CA ALA A 458 0.89 5.78 -9.19
C ALA A 458 0.33 5.13 -10.47
N SER A 459 1.20 4.64 -11.36
CA SER A 459 0.81 3.87 -12.55
C SER A 459 0.13 2.55 -12.21
N HIS A 460 0.63 1.81 -11.20
CA HIS A 460 -0.04 0.62 -10.67
C HIS A 460 -1.40 0.96 -10.04
N LEU A 461 -1.45 1.99 -9.19
CA LEU A 461 -2.67 2.43 -8.53
C LEU A 461 -3.74 2.86 -9.54
N SER A 462 -3.36 3.60 -10.58
CA SER A 462 -4.26 4.02 -11.66
C SER A 462 -4.93 2.82 -12.34
N ARG A 463 -4.17 1.77 -12.65
CA ARG A 463 -4.72 0.53 -13.21
C ARG A 463 -5.69 -0.17 -12.25
N GLU A 464 -5.34 -0.29 -10.98
CA GLU A 464 -6.22 -0.92 -9.99
C GLU A 464 -7.50 -0.11 -9.70
N VAL A 465 -7.44 1.22 -9.83
CA VAL A 465 -8.64 2.07 -9.77
C VAL A 465 -9.59 1.73 -10.92
N GLU A 466 -9.09 1.61 -12.14
CA GLU A 466 -9.89 1.20 -13.30
C GLU A 466 -10.42 -0.23 -13.17
N ASN A 467 -9.59 -1.18 -12.71
CA ASN A 467 -10.05 -2.55 -12.41
C ASN A 467 -11.19 -2.56 -11.38
N GLY A 468 -11.09 -1.71 -10.34
CA GLY A 468 -12.16 -1.53 -9.36
C GLY A 468 -13.44 -0.95 -9.98
N ARG A 469 -13.34 -0.04 -10.95
CA ARG A 469 -14.51 0.50 -11.68
C ARG A 469 -15.15 -0.57 -12.55
N ILE A 470 -14.35 -1.31 -13.32
CA ILE A 470 -14.78 -2.43 -14.15
C ILE A 470 -15.49 -3.49 -13.30
N ALA A 471 -14.92 -3.89 -12.16
CA ALA A 471 -15.52 -4.89 -11.29
C ALA A 471 -16.94 -4.47 -10.83
N ARG A 472 -17.12 -3.20 -10.48
CA ARG A 472 -18.43 -2.67 -10.07
C ARG A 472 -19.40 -2.55 -11.24
N LEU A 473 -18.92 -2.19 -12.42
CA LEU A 473 -19.72 -2.18 -13.65
C LEU A 473 -20.21 -3.59 -13.99
N MET A 474 -19.33 -4.58 -13.91
CA MET A 474 -19.66 -6.00 -14.11
C MET A 474 -20.70 -6.47 -13.09
N MET A 475 -20.56 -6.13 -11.81
CA MET A 475 -21.57 -6.47 -10.79
C MET A 475 -22.95 -5.87 -11.12
N LYS A 476 -23.01 -4.62 -11.62
CA LYS A 476 -24.27 -3.99 -12.06
C LYS A 476 -24.88 -4.72 -13.26
N LEU A 477 -24.07 -5.01 -14.29
CA LEU A 477 -24.50 -5.77 -15.46
C LEU A 477 -25.03 -7.15 -15.07
N MET A 478 -24.33 -7.87 -14.19
CA MET A 478 -24.74 -9.19 -13.71
C MET A 478 -26.00 -9.15 -12.83
N ALA A 479 -26.26 -8.05 -12.12
CA ALA A 479 -27.49 -7.90 -11.36
C ALA A 479 -28.75 -7.72 -12.25
N ILE A 480 -28.55 -7.27 -13.50
CA ILE A 480 -29.61 -7.00 -14.48
C ILE A 480 -29.77 -8.16 -15.46
N ASN A 481 -28.67 -8.63 -16.05
CA ASN A 481 -28.67 -9.67 -17.06
C ASN A 481 -29.25 -10.98 -16.52
N GLU A 482 -30.11 -11.63 -17.30
CA GLU A 482 -30.76 -12.93 -16.99
C GLU A 482 -31.62 -12.91 -15.71
N ARG A 483 -32.03 -11.74 -15.22
CA ARG A 483 -33.02 -11.65 -14.14
C ARG A 483 -34.41 -12.02 -14.68
N TYR A 484 -34.88 -13.20 -14.29
CA TYR A 484 -36.16 -13.75 -14.75
C TYR A 484 -37.37 -12.88 -14.38
N GLU A 485 -37.52 -12.49 -13.11
CA GLU A 485 -38.67 -11.71 -12.67
C GLU A 485 -38.26 -10.51 -11.80
N PHE A 486 -38.99 -9.40 -11.96
CA PHE A 486 -38.89 -8.23 -11.10
C PHE A 486 -40.21 -7.45 -11.10
N ASN A 487 -40.68 -7.02 -9.92
CA ASN A 487 -41.92 -6.24 -9.76
C ASN A 487 -43.17 -6.81 -10.47
N GLY A 488 -43.29 -8.14 -10.56
CA GLY A 488 -44.43 -8.81 -11.21
C GLY A 488 -44.35 -8.86 -12.74
N GLU A 489 -43.27 -8.36 -13.35
CA GLU A 489 -42.97 -8.56 -14.76
C GLU A 489 -42.16 -9.85 -14.93
N GLN A 490 -42.75 -10.84 -15.60
CA GLN A 490 -42.04 -12.03 -16.06
C GLN A 490 -41.15 -11.67 -17.26
N ALA A 491 -39.96 -12.28 -17.31
CA ALA A 491 -38.94 -12.00 -18.32
C ALA A 491 -38.47 -10.52 -18.36
N TRP A 492 -38.39 -9.86 -17.19
CA TRP A 492 -38.00 -8.44 -17.09
C TRP A 492 -36.67 -8.11 -17.80
N SER A 493 -35.68 -9.02 -17.77
CA SER A 493 -34.40 -8.82 -18.45
C SER A 493 -34.47 -8.95 -19.98
N GLU A 494 -35.54 -9.52 -20.54
CA GLU A 494 -35.69 -9.76 -21.99
C GLU A 494 -36.35 -8.60 -22.74
N ASN A 495 -36.75 -7.52 -22.04
CA ASN A 495 -37.53 -6.43 -22.61
C ASN A 495 -36.73 -5.12 -22.69
N GLY A 496 -36.93 -4.37 -23.78
CA GLY A 496 -36.44 -2.99 -23.96
C GLY A 496 -34.93 -2.82 -23.74
N ASP A 497 -34.55 -1.81 -22.97
CA ASP A 497 -33.16 -1.47 -22.66
C ASP A 497 -32.35 -2.64 -22.07
N LYS A 498 -33.01 -3.54 -21.31
CA LYS A 498 -32.36 -4.67 -20.64
C LYS A 498 -31.94 -5.73 -21.65
N TYR A 499 -32.74 -5.94 -22.70
CA TYR A 499 -32.38 -6.81 -23.81
C TYR A 499 -31.14 -6.30 -24.55
N ILE A 500 -31.02 -4.98 -24.75
CA ILE A 500 -29.84 -4.39 -25.39
C ILE A 500 -28.59 -4.57 -24.51
N LEU A 501 -28.70 -4.47 -23.19
CA LEU A 501 -27.60 -4.77 -22.26
C LEU A 501 -27.19 -6.26 -22.30
N LYS A 502 -28.15 -7.16 -22.53
CA LYS A 502 -27.88 -8.60 -22.77
C LYS A 502 -27.11 -8.81 -24.06
N LEU A 503 -27.47 -8.13 -25.15
CA LEU A 503 -26.70 -8.17 -26.40
C LEU A 503 -25.30 -7.56 -26.24
N PHE A 504 -25.15 -6.49 -25.44
CA PHE A 504 -23.85 -5.92 -25.12
C PHE A 504 -22.96 -6.91 -24.36
N ARG A 505 -23.51 -7.68 -23.42
CA ARG A 505 -22.77 -8.77 -22.77
C ARG A 505 -22.29 -9.78 -23.80
N ASP A 506 -23.16 -10.20 -24.71
CA ASP A 506 -22.80 -11.19 -25.73
C ASP A 506 -21.68 -10.62 -26.65
N TYR A 507 -21.74 -9.35 -27.04
CA TYR A 507 -20.66 -8.65 -27.78
C TYR A 507 -19.33 -8.56 -27.01
N ALA A 508 -19.38 -8.30 -25.71
CA ALA A 508 -18.18 -8.09 -24.90
C ALA A 508 -17.50 -9.40 -24.47
N PHE A 509 -18.28 -10.44 -24.16
CA PHE A 509 -17.79 -11.65 -23.48
C PHE A 509 -17.96 -12.94 -24.29
N HIS A 510 -18.80 -12.97 -25.33
CA HIS A 510 -19.05 -14.17 -26.14
C HIS A 510 -18.51 -13.98 -27.57
N GLN A 511 -17.31 -13.41 -27.69
CA GLN A 511 -16.64 -13.29 -28.99
C GLN A 511 -16.33 -14.66 -29.57
N VAL A 512 -16.51 -14.79 -30.88
CA VAL A 512 -16.11 -15.97 -31.64
C VAL A 512 -15.24 -15.56 -32.83
N ASP A 513 -14.34 -16.43 -33.26
CA ASP A 513 -13.56 -16.23 -34.48
C ASP A 513 -14.37 -16.60 -35.73
N ARG A 514 -13.72 -16.59 -36.89
CA ARG A 514 -14.36 -16.91 -38.18
C ARG A 514 -14.83 -18.35 -38.28
N ASP A 515 -14.22 -19.25 -37.51
CA ASP A 515 -14.53 -20.68 -37.48
C ASP A 515 -15.55 -21.02 -36.38
N GLY A 516 -16.00 -20.02 -35.61
CA GLY A 516 -16.96 -20.17 -34.53
C GLY A 516 -16.34 -20.55 -33.19
N ASN A 517 -15.01 -20.57 -33.07
CA ASN A 517 -14.34 -20.88 -31.81
C ASN A 517 -14.42 -19.69 -30.86
N PRO A 518 -14.58 -19.92 -29.54
CA PRO A 518 -14.63 -18.84 -28.55
C PRO A 518 -13.30 -18.09 -28.46
N VAL A 519 -13.38 -16.75 -28.43
CA VAL A 519 -12.24 -15.84 -28.29
C VAL A 519 -12.24 -15.21 -26.90
N LEU A 520 -11.16 -15.42 -26.15
CA LEU A 520 -10.98 -14.93 -24.78
C LEU A 520 -10.01 -13.73 -24.72
N ASP A 521 -10.24 -12.71 -25.55
CA ASP A 521 -9.43 -11.49 -25.55
C ASP A 521 -9.83 -10.58 -24.37
N ILE A 522 -9.06 -10.66 -23.28
CA ILE A 522 -9.28 -9.82 -22.10
C ILE A 522 -9.10 -8.32 -22.40
N GLY A 523 -8.25 -7.97 -23.37
CA GLY A 523 -8.05 -6.60 -23.80
C GLY A 523 -9.30 -6.04 -24.48
N HIS A 524 -10.02 -6.86 -25.26
CA HIS A 524 -11.34 -6.50 -25.77
C HIS A 524 -12.35 -6.27 -24.65
N MET A 525 -12.46 -7.22 -23.71
CA MET A 525 -13.40 -7.12 -22.58
C MET A 525 -13.17 -5.83 -21.77
N ILE A 526 -11.92 -5.57 -21.37
CA ILE A 526 -11.54 -4.38 -20.60
C ILE A 526 -11.83 -3.10 -21.39
N ARG A 527 -11.48 -3.04 -22.68
CA ARG A 527 -11.77 -1.85 -23.51
C ARG A 527 -13.27 -1.58 -23.60
N CYS A 528 -14.09 -2.60 -23.82
CA CYS A 528 -15.55 -2.42 -23.91
C CYS A 528 -16.13 -1.89 -22.60
N LEU A 529 -15.70 -2.45 -21.46
CA LEU A 529 -16.18 -2.03 -20.14
C LEU A 529 -15.71 -0.62 -19.81
N ASN A 530 -14.46 -0.24 -20.12
CA ASN A 530 -13.97 1.12 -19.93
C ASN A 530 -14.71 2.14 -20.81
N LYS A 531 -14.95 1.81 -22.09
CA LYS A 531 -15.72 2.67 -23.01
C LYS A 531 -17.16 2.86 -22.52
N MET A 532 -17.79 1.79 -22.01
CA MET A 532 -19.13 1.85 -21.41
C MET A 532 -19.13 2.66 -20.11
N ASP A 533 -18.16 2.46 -19.22
CA ASP A 533 -18.09 3.18 -17.95
C ASP A 533 -17.86 4.68 -18.15
N VAL A 534 -17.08 5.08 -19.16
CA VAL A 534 -16.96 6.48 -19.56
C VAL A 534 -18.25 6.96 -20.21
N GLY A 535 -18.80 6.19 -21.14
CA GLY A 535 -19.98 6.53 -21.94
C GLY A 535 -19.61 7.41 -23.14
N ILE A 536 -18.68 6.94 -23.97
CA ILE A 536 -18.24 7.65 -25.18
C ILE A 536 -19.24 7.56 -26.34
N GLU A 537 -19.12 8.43 -27.33
CA GLU A 537 -19.99 8.49 -28.52
C GLU A 537 -19.66 7.42 -29.59
N GLU A 538 -18.62 6.61 -29.37
CA GLU A 538 -18.29 5.49 -30.25
C GLU A 538 -19.47 4.50 -30.30
N LYS A 539 -19.83 4.07 -31.52
CA LYS A 539 -20.93 3.16 -31.78
C LYS A 539 -20.42 1.73 -31.95
N VAL A 540 -21.19 0.78 -31.42
CA VAL A 540 -20.98 -0.66 -31.59
C VAL A 540 -22.19 -1.30 -32.25
N ASN A 541 -21.93 -2.40 -32.97
CA ASN A 541 -22.97 -3.21 -33.61
C ASN A 541 -23.28 -4.40 -32.70
N LEU A 542 -24.52 -4.49 -32.23
CA LEU A 542 -25.02 -5.57 -31.39
C LEU A 542 -26.01 -6.40 -32.20
N THR A 543 -25.72 -7.67 -32.42
CA THR A 543 -26.57 -8.56 -33.23
C THR A 543 -27.43 -9.43 -32.31
N SER A 544 -28.70 -9.59 -32.65
CA SER A 544 -29.59 -10.54 -31.98
C SER A 544 -29.10 -11.98 -32.19
N ARG A 545 -29.48 -12.89 -31.27
CA ARG A 545 -29.00 -14.28 -31.26
C ARG A 545 -29.45 -15.09 -32.48
N ASP A 546 -30.56 -14.72 -33.09
CA ASP A 546 -31.06 -15.30 -34.34
C ASP A 546 -30.32 -14.76 -35.58
N GLY A 547 -29.41 -13.79 -35.41
CA GLY A 547 -28.67 -13.14 -36.48
C GLY A 547 -29.50 -12.21 -37.36
N GLN A 548 -30.79 -12.02 -37.07
CA GLN A 548 -31.70 -11.31 -37.98
C GLN A 548 -31.70 -9.80 -37.77
N THR A 549 -31.40 -9.33 -36.55
CA THR A 549 -31.49 -7.90 -36.19
C THR A 549 -30.14 -7.39 -35.70
N THR A 550 -29.70 -6.24 -36.22
CA THR A 550 -28.49 -5.55 -35.75
C THR A 550 -28.86 -4.18 -35.20
N PHE A 551 -28.41 -3.87 -33.99
CA PHE A 551 -28.55 -2.57 -33.34
C PHE A 551 -27.23 -1.81 -33.41
N ILE A 552 -27.26 -0.56 -33.86
CA ILE A 552 -26.10 0.33 -33.83
C ILE A 552 -26.31 1.32 -32.69
N ILE A 553 -25.55 1.16 -31.61
CA ILE A 553 -25.75 1.93 -30.37
C ILE A 553 -24.42 2.50 -29.86
N SER A 554 -24.45 3.71 -29.30
CA SER A 554 -23.28 4.31 -28.66
C SER A 554 -23.04 3.77 -27.26
N TYR A 555 -21.78 3.76 -26.81
CA TYR A 555 -21.47 3.44 -25.40
C TYR A 555 -22.14 4.41 -24.42
N ARG A 556 -22.39 5.67 -24.82
CA ARG A 556 -23.16 6.65 -24.05
C ARG A 556 -24.60 6.20 -23.81
N GLU A 557 -25.27 5.68 -24.82
CA GLU A 557 -26.64 5.15 -24.70
C GLU A 557 -26.65 3.88 -23.84
N LEU A 558 -25.71 2.96 -24.07
CA LEU A 558 -25.55 1.76 -23.24
C LEU A 558 -25.38 2.09 -21.75
N LYS A 559 -24.57 3.12 -21.43
CA LYS A 559 -24.39 3.58 -20.04
C LYS A 559 -25.69 4.11 -19.46
N LYS A 560 -26.48 4.90 -20.21
CA LYS A 560 -27.78 5.41 -19.76
C LYS A 560 -28.75 4.27 -19.46
N MET A 561 -28.83 3.29 -20.36
CA MET A 561 -29.65 2.08 -20.18
C MET A 561 -29.27 1.32 -18.91
N LEU A 562 -27.97 1.13 -18.68
CA LEU A 562 -27.47 0.46 -17.47
C LEU A 562 -27.86 1.19 -16.19
N ILE A 563 -27.66 2.51 -16.14
CA ILE A 563 -27.99 3.33 -14.97
C ILE A 563 -29.50 3.29 -14.71
N SER A 564 -30.32 3.40 -15.75
CA SER A 564 -31.78 3.33 -15.64
C SER A 564 -32.23 1.96 -15.10
N ALA A 565 -31.79 0.87 -15.73
CA ALA A 565 -32.15 -0.49 -15.33
C ALA A 565 -31.67 -0.83 -13.91
N PHE A 566 -30.47 -0.37 -13.51
CA PHE A 566 -29.99 -0.57 -12.15
C PHE A 566 -30.78 0.27 -11.13
N GLY A 567 -31.18 1.49 -11.50
CA GLY A 567 -32.03 2.36 -10.67
C GLY A 567 -33.43 1.79 -10.41
N GLU A 568 -34.01 1.09 -11.40
CA GLU A 568 -35.25 0.33 -11.20
C GLU A 568 -35.10 -0.72 -10.08
N LEU A 569 -33.98 -1.46 -10.06
CA LEU A 569 -33.71 -2.46 -9.01
C LEU A 569 -33.54 -1.83 -7.63
N GLN A 570 -32.93 -0.65 -7.53
CA GLN A 570 -32.73 0.05 -6.26
C GLN A 570 -34.02 0.61 -5.67
N THR A 571 -34.96 1.04 -6.51
CA THR A 571 -36.21 1.69 -6.08
C THR A 571 -37.32 0.71 -5.74
N GLY A 572 -37.05 -0.60 -5.81
CA GLY A 572 -37.96 -1.73 -5.54
C GLY A 572 -39.32 -1.31 -4.99
N LYS A 573 -40.32 -1.20 -5.89
CA LYS A 573 -41.70 -0.95 -5.44
C LYS A 573 -42.10 -2.13 -4.57
N THR A 574 -42.26 -1.90 -3.27
CA THR A 574 -42.97 -2.84 -2.41
C THR A 574 -44.37 -2.99 -3.00
N VAL A 575 -44.59 -4.06 -3.76
CA VAL A 575 -45.93 -4.48 -4.15
C VAL A 575 -46.65 -4.76 -2.84
N LYS A 576 -47.49 -3.82 -2.38
CA LYS A 576 -48.44 -4.14 -1.33
C LYS A 576 -49.26 -5.33 -1.85
N PRO A 577 -49.37 -6.43 -1.10
CA PRO A 577 -50.15 -7.57 -1.54
C PRO A 577 -51.55 -7.05 -1.84
N GLY A 578 -51.96 -7.19 -3.11
CA GLY A 578 -53.28 -6.79 -3.57
C GLY A 578 -54.31 -7.48 -2.68
N LYS A 579 -55.25 -6.69 -2.14
CA LYS A 579 -56.46 -7.26 -1.57
C LYS A 579 -57.15 -8.01 -2.70
N ASN A 580 -57.15 -9.34 -2.60
CA ASN A 580 -58.08 -10.18 -3.33
C ASN A 580 -59.49 -9.68 -2.99
N TYR A 581 -60.24 -9.27 -4.01
CA TYR A 581 -61.69 -9.21 -3.98
C TYR A 581 -62.21 -10.50 -4.62
#